data_AF-A0ABD0QP49-F1
#
_entry.id   AF-A0ABD0QP49-F1
#
_cell.length_a   1.000
_cell.length_b   1.000
_cell.length_c   1.000
_cell.angle_alpha   90.00
_cell.angle_beta   90.00
_cell.angle_gamma   90.00
#
_symmetry.space_group_name_H-M   'P 1'
#
loop_
_entity.id
_entity.type
_entity.pdbx_description
1 polymer ?
#
loop_
_entity_poly.entity_id
_entity_poly.type
_entity_poly.pdbx_seq_one_letter_code
_entity_poly.pdbx_strand_id
1 'polypeptide(L)' 'MNRIGMLIDLSHVSEKVMKQVLELSKAPVIFSHSSAYSICNHKRNVPDDVLLRV' A
#
# COMPACT_ATOMS: atom_id res chain seq x y z
N MET A 1 -10.68 6.72 8.58
CA MET A 1 -10.80 6.74 7.11
C MET A 1 -11.97 5.87 6.65
N ASN A 2 -11.96 4.55 6.87
CA ASN A 2 -13.03 3.64 6.43
C ASN A 2 -14.47 4.06 6.78
N ARG A 3 -14.73 4.52 8.02
CA ARG A 3 -16.07 4.93 8.45
C ARG A 3 -16.69 6.06 7.61
N ILE A 4 -15.86 6.97 7.08
CA ILE A 4 -16.32 8.15 6.34
C ILE A 4 -16.15 8.00 4.82
N GLY A 5 -15.81 6.81 4.33
CA GLY A 5 -15.60 6.56 2.90
C GLY A 5 -14.36 7.26 2.31
N MET A 6 -13.38 7.62 3.14
CA MET A 6 -12.13 8.24 2.68
C MET A 6 -11.16 7.16 2.19
N LEU A 7 -10.68 7.29 0.95
CA LEU A 7 -9.65 6.42 0.38
C LEU A 7 -8.34 6.54 1.16
N ILE A 8 -7.71 5.40 1.40
CA ILE A 8 -6.41 5.31 2.07
C ILE A 8 -5.35 5.09 0.99
N ASP A 9 -4.43 6.03 0.88
CA ASP A 9 -3.29 5.97 -0.05
C ASP A 9 -2.01 5.52 0.67
N LEU A 10 -1.38 4.48 0.15
CA LEU A 10 -0.18 3.85 0.69
C LEU A 10 1.11 4.34 0.00
N SER A 11 1.00 5.24 -0.97
CA SER A 11 2.17 5.93 -1.51
C SER A 11 2.94 6.68 -0.39
N HIS A 12 4.26 6.50 -0.34
CA HIS A 12 5.25 7.11 0.58
C HIS A 12 5.39 6.49 1.97
N VAL A 13 4.49 5.60 2.37
CA VAL A 13 4.60 4.98 3.69
C VAL A 13 5.67 3.87 3.70
N SER A 14 6.08 3.44 4.88
CA SER A 14 6.98 2.29 5.01
C SER A 14 6.25 0.97 4.74
N GLU A 15 6.98 -0.06 4.33
CA GLU A 15 6.43 -1.42 4.15
C GLU A 15 5.67 -1.92 5.38
N LYS A 16 6.16 -1.62 6.59
CA LYS A 16 5.48 -1.96 7.84
C LYS A 16 4.08 -1.34 7.92
N VAL A 17 3.95 -0.07 7.53
CA VAL A 17 2.65 0.62 7.51
C VAL A 17 1.76 0.04 6.42
N MET A 18 2.30 -0.27 5.23
CA MET A 18 1.52 -0.93 4.16
C MET A 18 0.87 -2.22 4.67
N LYS A 19 1.66 -3.10 5.31
CA LYS A 19 1.19 -4.37 5.86
C LYS A 19 0.14 -4.15 6.96
N GLN A 20 0.38 -3.23 7.89
CA GLN A 20 -0.59 -2.92 8.95
C GLN A 20 -1.92 -2.40 8.40
N VAL A 21 -1.89 -1.53 7.39
CA VAL A 21 -3.12 -1.01 6.79
C VAL A 21 -3.87 -2.12 6.06
N LEU A 22 -3.18 -3.04 5.37
CA LEU A 22 -3.82 -4.18 4.71
C LEU A 22 -4.48 -5.17 5.69
N GLU A 23 -4.00 -5.27 6.93
CA GLU A 23 -4.67 -6.07 7.99
C GLU A 23 -5.89 -5.34 8.60
N LEU A 24 -5.81 -4.01 8.75
CA LEU A 24 -6.79 -3.23 9.50
C LEU A 24 -7.88 -2.61 8.64
N SER A 25 -7.60 -2.38 7.35
CA SER A 25 -8.55 -1.70 6.48
C SER A 25 -9.72 -2.62 6.14
N LYS A 26 -10.93 -2.06 6.20
CA LYS A 26 -12.18 -2.73 5.85
C LYS A 26 -12.68 -2.35 4.44
N ALA A 27 -11.95 -1.49 3.76
CA ALA A 27 -12.25 -1.00 2.42
C ALA A 27 -10.98 -1.05 1.56
N PRO A 28 -11.10 -1.09 0.22
CA PRO A 28 -9.97 -1.05 -0.67
C PRO A 28 -9.05 0.15 -0.40
N VAL A 29 -7.76 -0.08 -0.61
CA VAL A 29 -6.71 0.94 -0.51
C VAL A 29 -6.15 1.22 -1.91
N ILE A 30 -5.37 2.29 -2.03
CA ILE A 30 -4.71 2.65 -3.29
C ILE A 30 -3.22 2.87 -3.10
N PHE A 31 -2.46 2.71 -4.17
CA PHE A 31 -1.14 3.33 -4.35
C PHE A 31 -1.28 4.35 -5.46
N SER A 32 -1.51 5.62 -5.11
CA SER A 32 -1.72 6.69 -6.10
C SER A 32 -0.55 6.85 -7.09
N HIS A 33 0.69 6.70 -6.61
CA HIS A 33 1.91 6.73 -7.42
C HIS A 33 3.02 5.92 -6.74
N SER A 34 3.13 4.65 -7.16
CA SER A 34 4.24 3.75 -6.81
C SER A 34 4.46 2.76 -7.95
N SER A 35 5.65 2.18 -8.06
CA SER A 35 5.94 1.07 -8.99
C SER A 35 6.21 -0.23 -8.24
N ALA A 36 6.37 -1.34 -8.95
CA ALA A 36 6.76 -2.63 -8.37
C ALA A 36 8.26 -2.67 -8.03
N TYR A 37 8.59 -3.16 -6.84
CA TYR A 37 9.97 -3.25 -6.38
C TYR A 37 10.81 -4.24 -7.21
N SER A 38 10.19 -5.33 -7.66
CA SER A 38 10.82 -6.33 -8.55
C SER A 38 11.26 -5.76 -9.90
N ILE A 39 10.59 -4.71 -10.40
CA ILE A 39 10.94 -4.05 -11.66
C ILE A 39 12.02 -2.98 -11.45
N CYS A 40 11.93 -2.24 -10.35
CA CYS A 40 12.92 -1.23 -9.98
C CYS A 40 13.15 -1.27 -8.47
N ASN A 41 14.34 -1.72 -8.07
CA ASN A 41 14.72 -1.89 -6.68
C ASN A 41 15.01 -0.52 -6.02
N HIS A 42 13.93 0.18 -5.67
CA HIS A 42 13.96 1.45 -4.95
C HIS A 42 13.04 1.35 -3.75
N LYS A 43 13.46 1.84 -2.57
CA LYS A 43 12.71 1.73 -1.30
C LYS A 43 11.28 2.32 -1.33
N ARG A 44 11.00 3.15 -2.33
CA ARG A 44 9.69 3.77 -2.55
C ARG A 44 8.69 2.84 -3.26
N ASN A 45 9.18 1.81 -3.94
CA ASN A 45 8.40 0.86 -4.71
C ASN A 45 7.84 -0.24 -3.82
N VAL A 46 6.71 -0.80 -4.25
CA VAL A 46 5.91 -1.74 -3.46
C VAL A 46 6.55 -3.14 -3.56
N PRO A 47 6.88 -3.78 -2.43
CA PRO A 47 7.31 -5.17 -2.42
C PRO A 47 6.24 -6.11 -3.00
N ASP A 48 6.67 -7.17 -3.67
CA ASP A 48 5.74 -8.08 -4.36
C ASP A 48 4.78 -8.79 -3.38
N ASP A 49 5.23 -9.10 -2.15
CA ASP A 49 4.38 -9.68 -1.11
C ASP A 49 3.28 -8.73 -0.63
N VAL A 50 3.49 -7.41 -0.75
CA VAL A 50 2.46 -6.41 -0.52
C VAL A 50 1.53 -6.32 -1.73
N LEU A 51 2.06 -6.32 -2.97
CA LEU A 51 1.24 -6.27 -4.18
C LEU A 51 0.27 -7.45 -4.31
N LEU A 52 0.70 -8.66 -3.91
CA LEU A 52 -0.14 -9.86 -3.95
C LEU A 52 -1.32 -9.85 -2.96
N ARG A 53 -1.34 -8.89 -2.04
CA ARG A 53 -2.38 -8.76 -1.00
C ARG A 53 -3.43 -7.69 -1.30
N VAL A 54 -3.26 -6.93 -2.38
CA VAL A 54 -4.08 -5.76 -2.73
C VAL A 54 -5.16 -6.18 -3.72
#